data_AF-A0A3D3CVB0-F1
#
_entry.id   AF-A0A3D3CVB0-F1
#
_cell.length_a   1.000
_cell.length_b   1.000
_cell.length_c   1.000
_cell.angle_alpha   90.00
_cell.angle_beta   90.00
_cell.angle_gamma   90.00
#
_symmetry.space_group_name_H-M   'P 1'
#
loop_
_entity.id
_entity.type
_entity.pdbx_description
1 polymer ?
#
loop_
_entity_poly.entity_id
_entity_poly.type
_entity_poly.pdbx_seq_one_letter_code
_entity_poly.pdbx_strand_id
1 'polypeptide(L)'
;PEPKQLAWQNAPFYLFMHFGPNTFTDLEWGKGSENEEVFNPTALDCRQWCRIAKAAGATGIIITAKHHDGFCLWPSAYSTHTVARSSWRNGKGDVLKELSDACREAGLSFGVYLSPWDRNHPAYGTAAYNDVFVNMMKEVVHHYGPFFELWWDGANGEGPNGKKQVYDWHRFESTMREVAPNTMVFSDIGPDIRWAGNENGIAGTTNWNLLDTAGFSRGAGAPPNDTLNQGNVNGKNWIPAECDVSIRPGWFYHPGEDSLVKSPEKLFDIYLKSVGRGANLILNVPPDRRGLITSYDSAALMEFARLRQQSFTDNLIMNENAVIFWKGENITGILGDGDGDFDLGKNYNRDYMEILFNKPLPVNCIFLKEQLSYGQRVKSFAIELYNADSLVYQHVYTTIGHHRLVSFPVRNTNRIRIRIKDAKSEPVLNG
;
A
#
# COMPACT_ATOMS: atom_id res chain seq x y z
N PRO A 1 17.37 1.81 -2.89
CA PRO A 1 16.41 0.79 -2.42
C PRO A 1 17.00 -0.60 -2.66
N GLU A 2 16.70 -1.55 -1.80
CA GLU A 2 16.99 -2.96 -2.06
C GLU A 2 16.05 -3.54 -3.13
N PRO A 3 16.42 -4.63 -3.82
CA PRO A 3 15.58 -5.26 -4.83
C PRO A 3 14.17 -5.61 -4.34
N LYS A 4 14.02 -6.11 -3.10
CA LYS A 4 12.71 -6.42 -2.50
C LYS A 4 11.82 -5.17 -2.33
N GLN A 5 12.43 -4.03 -1.99
CA GLN A 5 11.72 -2.76 -1.83
C GLN A 5 11.22 -2.26 -3.18
N LEU A 6 12.05 -2.36 -4.24
CA LEU A 6 11.63 -2.03 -5.60
C LEU A 6 10.50 -2.95 -6.09
N ALA A 7 10.61 -4.26 -5.84
CA ALA A 7 9.57 -5.23 -6.20
C ALA A 7 8.23 -4.90 -5.52
N TRP A 8 8.27 -4.53 -4.24
CA TRP A 8 7.10 -4.09 -3.50
C TRP A 8 6.51 -2.77 -4.05
N GLN A 9 7.33 -1.75 -4.33
CA GLN A 9 6.83 -0.49 -4.92
C GLN A 9 6.21 -0.72 -6.31
N ASN A 10 6.73 -1.67 -7.09
CA ASN A 10 6.17 -2.06 -8.39
C ASN A 10 4.82 -2.79 -8.31
N ALA A 11 4.34 -3.12 -7.11
CA ALA A 11 3.03 -3.72 -6.85
C ALA A 11 2.13 -2.72 -6.08
N PRO A 12 1.75 -1.58 -6.68
CA PRO A 12 1.30 -0.41 -5.93
C PRO A 12 -0.10 -0.50 -5.34
N PHE A 13 -0.86 -1.56 -5.62
CA PHE A 13 -2.23 -1.74 -5.15
C PHE A 13 -2.49 -3.19 -4.76
N TYR A 14 -2.96 -3.38 -3.53
CA TYR A 14 -3.37 -4.67 -2.97
C TYR A 14 -4.48 -4.49 -1.93
N LEU A 15 -5.14 -5.59 -1.55
CA LEU A 15 -6.25 -5.54 -0.62
C LEU A 15 -5.82 -5.94 0.80
N PHE A 16 -6.49 -5.33 1.79
CA PHE A 16 -6.49 -5.79 3.17
C PHE A 16 -7.81 -6.49 3.48
N MET A 17 -7.78 -7.53 4.30
CA MET A 17 -8.96 -8.24 4.81
C MET A 17 -8.93 -8.23 6.34
N HIS A 18 -9.75 -7.39 6.95
CA HIS A 18 -10.10 -7.53 8.36
C HIS A 18 -11.27 -8.49 8.50
N PHE A 19 -10.99 -9.65 9.08
CA PHE A 19 -11.96 -10.73 9.26
C PHE A 19 -11.66 -11.50 10.55
N GLY A 20 -12.68 -11.82 11.34
CA GLY A 20 -12.49 -12.45 12.64
C GLY A 20 -13.73 -12.29 13.53
N PRO A 21 -13.62 -12.56 14.85
CA PRO A 21 -14.74 -12.43 15.79
C PRO A 21 -15.47 -11.08 15.71
N ASN A 22 -14.73 -10.00 15.48
CA ASN A 22 -15.22 -8.63 15.30
C ASN A 22 -16.27 -8.47 14.19
N THR A 23 -16.16 -9.24 13.10
CA THR A 23 -17.18 -9.33 12.04
C THR A 23 -18.54 -9.84 12.57
N PHE A 24 -18.50 -10.74 13.56
CA PHE A 24 -19.68 -11.40 14.13
C PHE A 24 -20.23 -10.63 15.34
N THR A 25 -19.37 -9.97 16.10
CA THR A 25 -19.73 -9.18 17.28
C THR A 25 -20.05 -7.72 16.97
N ASP A 26 -19.88 -7.29 15.70
CA ASP A 26 -20.15 -5.92 15.25
C ASP A 26 -19.27 -4.88 15.96
N LEU A 27 -17.99 -5.22 16.13
CA LEU A 27 -16.99 -4.37 16.78
C LEU A 27 -15.84 -4.07 15.82
N GLU A 28 -15.24 -2.88 15.94
CA GLU A 28 -13.96 -2.58 15.31
C GLU A 28 -12.80 -3.20 16.11
N TRP A 29 -12.82 -2.99 17.44
CA TRP A 29 -11.85 -3.53 18.37
C TRP A 29 -12.53 -4.48 19.36
N GLY A 30 -12.31 -5.78 19.15
CA GLY A 30 -12.72 -6.81 20.09
C GLY A 30 -12.04 -6.68 21.46
N LYS A 31 -12.66 -7.27 22.47
CA LYS A 31 -12.28 -7.17 23.89
C LYS A 31 -11.23 -8.20 24.30
N GLY A 32 -11.02 -9.25 23.50
CA GLY A 32 -10.20 -10.42 23.82
C GLY A 32 -10.91 -11.45 24.69
N SER A 33 -12.21 -11.27 24.95
CA SER A 33 -13.05 -12.18 25.73
C SER A 33 -14.23 -12.73 24.93
N GLU A 34 -14.22 -12.49 23.61
CA GLU A 34 -15.13 -13.10 22.66
C GLU A 34 -15.10 -14.63 22.83
N ASN A 35 -16.28 -15.27 22.81
CA ASN A 35 -16.34 -16.73 22.78
C ASN A 35 -15.93 -17.20 21.38
N GLU A 36 -15.07 -18.20 21.27
CA GLU A 36 -14.57 -18.71 19.98
C GLU A 36 -15.70 -19.22 19.07
N GLU A 37 -16.83 -19.66 19.64
CA GLU A 37 -18.02 -20.09 18.91
C GLU A 37 -18.72 -18.98 18.13
N VAL A 38 -18.44 -17.70 18.42
CA VAL A 38 -19.00 -16.60 17.61
C VAL A 38 -18.42 -16.61 16.19
N PHE A 39 -17.21 -17.14 16.01
CA PHE A 39 -16.57 -17.25 14.71
C PHE A 39 -17.11 -18.49 13.97
N ASN A 40 -18.11 -18.28 13.10
CA ASN A 40 -18.70 -19.37 12.33
C ASN A 40 -19.21 -18.91 10.96
N PRO A 41 -18.31 -18.53 10.01
CA PRO A 41 -18.74 -18.14 8.68
C PRO A 41 -19.37 -19.30 7.93
N THR A 42 -20.55 -19.06 7.37
CA THR A 42 -21.40 -20.10 6.76
C THR A 42 -21.03 -20.43 5.32
N ALA A 43 -20.30 -19.56 4.63
CA ALA A 43 -20.02 -19.67 3.20
C ALA A 43 -18.64 -19.08 2.82
N LEU A 44 -17.65 -19.15 3.73
CA LEU A 44 -16.31 -18.60 3.47
C LEU A 44 -15.73 -19.17 2.17
N ASP A 45 -15.39 -18.27 1.24
CA ASP A 45 -14.78 -18.60 -0.05
C ASP A 45 -13.62 -17.63 -0.34
N CYS A 46 -12.40 -18.01 0.07
CA CYS A 46 -11.21 -17.22 -0.24
C CYS A 46 -10.93 -17.12 -1.76
N ARG A 47 -11.43 -18.04 -2.59
CA ARG A 47 -11.30 -17.90 -4.05
C ARG A 47 -12.23 -16.80 -4.57
N GLN A 48 -13.36 -16.53 -3.93
CA GLN A 48 -14.18 -15.35 -4.23
C GLN A 48 -13.39 -14.07 -3.94
N TRP A 49 -12.67 -14.01 -2.81
CA TRP A 49 -11.82 -12.87 -2.48
C TRP A 49 -10.74 -12.66 -3.54
N CYS A 50 -10.02 -13.72 -3.92
CA CYS A 50 -8.98 -13.64 -4.95
C CYS A 50 -9.53 -13.26 -6.34
N ARG A 51 -10.70 -13.80 -6.75
CA ARG A 51 -11.34 -13.42 -8.02
C ARG A 51 -11.66 -11.93 -8.05
N ILE A 52 -12.23 -11.39 -6.97
CA ILE A 52 -12.57 -9.97 -6.84
C ILE A 52 -11.30 -9.12 -6.81
N ALA A 53 -10.29 -9.49 -6.03
CA ALA A 53 -9.01 -8.78 -5.96
C ALA A 53 -8.36 -8.66 -7.35
N LYS A 54 -8.27 -9.77 -8.09
CA LYS A 54 -7.69 -9.80 -9.43
C LYS A 54 -8.49 -8.96 -10.43
N ALA A 55 -9.81 -9.08 -10.43
CA ALA A 55 -10.69 -8.28 -11.28
C ALA A 55 -10.63 -6.78 -10.92
N ALA A 56 -10.40 -6.47 -9.65
CA ALA A 56 -10.17 -5.12 -9.17
C ALA A 56 -8.76 -4.60 -9.48
N GLY A 57 -7.86 -5.40 -10.09
CA GLY A 57 -6.48 -5.02 -10.41
C GLY A 57 -5.51 -5.00 -9.22
N ALA A 58 -5.90 -5.60 -8.09
CA ALA A 58 -5.00 -5.79 -6.96
C ALA A 58 -3.97 -6.89 -7.25
N THR A 59 -2.75 -6.70 -6.73
CA THR A 59 -1.62 -7.61 -6.94
C THR A 59 -1.45 -8.63 -5.81
N GLY A 60 -2.11 -8.41 -4.67
CA GLY A 60 -2.03 -9.27 -3.51
C GLY A 60 -3.14 -9.03 -2.49
N ILE A 61 -3.13 -9.85 -1.45
CA ILE A 61 -4.03 -9.75 -0.29
C ILE A 61 -3.22 -9.91 1.00
N ILE A 62 -3.43 -8.99 1.94
CA ILE A 62 -3.01 -9.11 3.34
C ILE A 62 -4.26 -9.40 4.18
N ILE A 63 -4.18 -10.35 5.12
CA ILE A 63 -5.27 -10.66 6.05
C ILE A 63 -4.84 -10.45 7.49
N THR A 64 -5.75 -9.99 8.35
CA THR A 64 -5.56 -9.99 9.80
C THR A 64 -5.53 -11.42 10.35
N ALA A 65 -4.37 -12.07 10.27
CA ALA A 65 -4.17 -13.41 10.82
C ALA A 65 -4.49 -13.44 12.31
N LYS A 66 -4.12 -12.38 13.04
CA LYS A 66 -4.52 -12.11 14.42
C LYS A 66 -4.73 -10.62 14.60
N HIS A 67 -5.92 -10.19 15.01
CA HIS A 67 -6.22 -8.80 15.36
C HIS A 67 -5.95 -8.53 16.87
N HIS A 68 -6.25 -7.32 17.35
CA HIS A 68 -6.03 -6.92 18.75
C HIS A 68 -6.75 -7.79 19.78
N ASP A 69 -7.89 -8.38 19.40
CA ASP A 69 -8.63 -9.33 20.24
C ASP A 69 -7.82 -10.61 20.54
N GLY A 70 -6.76 -10.89 19.79
CA GLY A 70 -5.89 -12.05 20.00
C GLY A 70 -6.40 -13.34 19.36
N PHE A 71 -7.53 -13.33 18.66
CA PHE A 71 -8.06 -14.52 18.01
C PHE A 71 -7.23 -14.88 16.77
N CYS A 72 -6.66 -16.08 16.75
CA CYS A 72 -5.84 -16.54 15.63
C CYS A 72 -6.71 -17.23 14.58
N LEU A 73 -6.65 -16.76 13.33
CA LEU A 73 -7.35 -17.33 12.17
C LEU A 73 -6.75 -18.65 11.65
N TRP A 74 -5.74 -19.18 12.33
CA TRP A 74 -5.10 -20.46 12.09
C TRP A 74 -5.00 -21.25 13.40
N PRO A 75 -4.84 -22.59 13.36
CA PRO A 75 -4.78 -23.44 14.55
C PRO A 75 -3.41 -23.35 15.26
N SER A 76 -3.06 -22.15 15.77
CA SER A 76 -1.76 -21.90 16.42
C SER A 76 -1.50 -22.81 17.62
N ALA A 77 -0.27 -23.30 17.75
CA ALA A 77 0.19 -24.02 18.94
C ALA A 77 0.49 -23.09 20.14
N TYR A 78 0.54 -21.78 19.91
CA TYR A 78 0.95 -20.78 20.90
C TYR A 78 -0.21 -19.94 21.45
N SER A 79 -1.45 -20.24 21.07
CA SER A 79 -2.66 -19.62 21.62
C SER A 79 -3.76 -20.65 21.81
N THR A 80 -4.58 -20.47 22.84
CA THR A 80 -5.84 -21.22 22.98
C THR A 80 -7.03 -20.50 22.34
N HIS A 81 -6.89 -19.23 21.98
CA HIS A 81 -7.94 -18.42 21.38
C HIS A 81 -7.79 -18.40 19.86
N THR A 82 -8.28 -19.46 19.20
CA THR A 82 -8.03 -19.72 17.77
C THR A 82 -9.22 -20.40 17.10
N VAL A 83 -9.22 -20.46 15.77
CA VAL A 83 -10.21 -21.22 14.96
C VAL A 83 -10.37 -22.68 15.38
N ALA A 84 -9.33 -23.31 15.95
CA ALA A 84 -9.40 -24.70 16.43
C ALA A 84 -10.32 -24.88 17.64
N ARG A 85 -10.72 -23.79 18.30
CA ARG A 85 -11.67 -23.77 19.42
C ARG A 85 -13.07 -23.27 19.03
N SER A 86 -13.30 -22.99 17.75
CA SER A 86 -14.63 -22.66 17.22
C SER A 86 -15.31 -23.90 16.63
N SER A 87 -16.64 -23.87 16.49
CA SER A 87 -17.38 -24.88 15.71
C SER A 87 -17.16 -24.78 14.20
N TRP A 88 -16.54 -23.70 13.70
CA TRP A 88 -16.30 -23.53 12.27
C TRP A 88 -15.46 -24.69 11.70
N ARG A 89 -15.98 -25.31 10.64
CA ARG A 89 -15.46 -26.57 10.07
C ARG A 89 -15.16 -27.66 11.12
N ASN A 90 -16.00 -27.76 12.15
CA ASN A 90 -15.84 -28.71 13.26
C ASN A 90 -14.49 -28.56 13.98
N GLY A 91 -14.00 -27.32 14.16
CA GLY A 91 -12.72 -27.02 14.81
C GLY A 91 -11.48 -27.38 13.98
N LYS A 92 -11.65 -27.65 12.69
CA LYS A 92 -10.56 -28.02 11.76
C LYS A 92 -10.30 -26.97 10.67
N GLY A 93 -10.94 -25.81 10.79
CA GLY A 93 -10.76 -24.72 9.84
C GLY A 93 -9.41 -24.04 9.98
N ASP A 94 -8.92 -23.49 8.87
CA ASP A 94 -7.68 -22.71 8.80
C ASP A 94 -7.83 -21.67 7.68
N VAL A 95 -8.13 -20.43 8.05
CA VAL A 95 -8.39 -19.37 7.08
C VAL A 95 -7.10 -18.99 6.35
N LEU A 96 -5.95 -19.04 7.02
CA LEU A 96 -4.66 -18.73 6.40
C LEU A 96 -4.30 -19.77 5.35
N LYS A 97 -4.56 -21.06 5.59
CA LYS A 97 -4.37 -22.09 4.56
C LYS A 97 -5.30 -21.89 3.37
N GLU A 98 -6.59 -21.66 3.62
CA GLU A 98 -7.58 -21.47 2.55
C GLU A 98 -7.24 -20.25 1.67
N LEU A 99 -6.80 -19.14 2.28
CA LEU A 99 -6.44 -17.93 1.54
C LEU A 99 -5.06 -18.02 0.86
N SER A 100 -4.05 -18.54 1.53
CA SER A 100 -2.70 -18.68 0.93
C SER A 100 -2.73 -19.59 -0.30
N ASP A 101 -3.48 -20.69 -0.27
CA ASP A 101 -3.67 -21.56 -1.44
C ASP A 101 -4.46 -20.84 -2.54
N ALA A 102 -5.53 -20.12 -2.21
CA ALA A 102 -6.31 -19.37 -3.19
C ALA A 102 -5.49 -18.26 -3.86
N CYS A 103 -4.64 -17.55 -3.12
CA CYS A 103 -3.72 -16.56 -3.66
C CYS A 103 -2.71 -17.20 -4.62
N ARG A 104 -2.11 -18.34 -4.24
CA ARG A 104 -1.19 -19.09 -5.09
C ARG A 104 -1.85 -19.53 -6.40
N GLU A 105 -3.07 -20.05 -6.34
CA GLU A 105 -3.85 -20.43 -7.54
C GLU A 105 -4.20 -19.23 -8.44
N ALA A 106 -4.50 -18.07 -7.85
CA ALA A 106 -4.88 -16.88 -8.59
C ALA A 106 -3.68 -16.10 -9.18
N GLY A 107 -2.46 -16.40 -8.72
CA GLY A 107 -1.25 -15.63 -9.01
C GLY A 107 -1.18 -14.30 -8.24
N LEU A 108 -1.76 -14.24 -7.05
CA LEU A 108 -1.74 -13.08 -6.16
C LEU A 108 -0.69 -13.27 -5.06
N SER A 109 -0.03 -12.17 -4.69
CA SER A 109 0.85 -12.14 -3.52
C SER A 109 0.04 -12.31 -2.23
N PHE A 110 0.58 -13.02 -1.25
CA PHE A 110 -0.05 -13.25 0.05
C PHE A 110 0.78 -12.64 1.19
N GLY A 111 0.11 -11.90 2.07
CA GLY A 111 0.70 -11.29 3.26
C GLY A 111 -0.20 -11.48 4.48
N VAL A 112 0.35 -11.18 5.65
CA VAL A 112 -0.37 -11.32 6.91
C VAL A 112 -0.13 -10.12 7.81
N TYR A 113 -1.17 -9.73 8.53
CA TYR A 113 -1.08 -8.83 9.67
C TYR A 113 -1.09 -9.68 10.95
N LEU A 114 -0.15 -9.41 11.85
CA LEU A 114 -0.08 -10.03 13.17
C LEU A 114 -0.01 -8.94 14.22
N SER A 115 -1.11 -8.73 14.95
CA SER A 115 -1.17 -7.69 15.96
C SER A 115 -0.14 -7.91 17.07
N PRO A 116 0.76 -6.94 17.32
CA PRO A 116 1.62 -6.98 18.49
C PRO A 116 0.80 -6.84 19.78
N TRP A 117 -0.18 -5.93 19.80
CA TRP A 117 -1.12 -5.79 20.91
C TRP A 117 -2.07 -6.99 20.94
N ASP A 118 -2.20 -7.61 22.12
CA ASP A 118 -3.03 -8.78 22.33
C ASP A 118 -3.83 -8.67 23.62
N ARG A 119 -5.15 -8.63 23.48
CA ARG A 119 -6.09 -8.47 24.59
C ARG A 119 -6.49 -9.79 25.24
N ASN A 120 -6.10 -10.93 24.68
CA ASN A 120 -6.46 -12.26 25.17
C ASN A 120 -5.29 -12.98 25.84
N HIS A 121 -4.10 -12.95 25.23
CA HIS A 121 -3.01 -13.83 25.64
C HIS A 121 -2.53 -13.51 27.07
N PRO A 122 -2.47 -14.50 28.00
CA PRO A 122 -2.19 -14.25 29.41
C PRO A 122 -0.79 -13.67 29.65
N ALA A 123 0.18 -13.99 28.79
CA ALA A 123 1.53 -13.44 28.89
C ALA A 123 1.64 -11.97 28.44
N TYR A 124 0.65 -11.41 27.74
CA TYR A 124 0.71 -10.02 27.28
C TYR A 124 0.87 -9.06 28.47
N GLY A 125 1.82 -8.13 28.36
CA GLY A 125 2.30 -7.27 29.44
C GLY A 125 3.52 -7.81 30.19
N THR A 126 4.10 -8.94 29.77
CA THR A 126 5.30 -9.55 30.38
C THR A 126 6.38 -9.79 29.32
N ALA A 127 7.63 -10.01 29.77
CA ALA A 127 8.74 -10.32 28.85
C ALA A 127 8.49 -11.61 28.03
N ALA A 128 7.80 -12.60 28.61
CA ALA A 128 7.53 -13.89 27.98
C ALA A 128 6.65 -13.78 26.71
N TYR A 129 5.85 -12.72 26.58
CA TYR A 129 5.05 -12.53 25.37
C TYR A 129 5.91 -12.28 24.12
N ASN A 130 7.14 -11.76 24.26
CA ASN A 130 8.05 -11.67 23.12
C ASN A 130 8.41 -13.04 22.56
N ASP A 131 8.56 -14.07 23.40
CA ASP A 131 8.78 -15.45 22.95
C ASP A 131 7.55 -16.00 22.22
N VAL A 132 6.36 -15.75 22.78
CA VAL A 132 5.08 -16.14 22.15
C VAL A 132 4.96 -15.52 20.76
N PHE A 133 5.16 -14.21 20.64
CA PHE A 133 5.04 -13.50 19.37
C PHE A 133 6.08 -13.97 18.34
N VAL A 134 7.35 -14.14 18.75
CA VAL A 134 8.41 -14.69 17.89
C VAL A 134 8.04 -16.09 17.38
N ASN A 135 7.53 -16.94 18.25
CA ASN A 135 7.17 -18.31 17.86
C ASN A 135 5.93 -18.35 16.95
N MET A 136 4.92 -17.50 17.17
CA MET A 136 3.79 -17.34 16.25
C MET A 136 4.24 -16.83 14.88
N MET A 137 5.15 -15.85 14.81
CA MET A 137 5.70 -15.38 13.54
C MET A 137 6.42 -16.52 12.79
N LYS A 138 7.27 -17.29 13.48
CA LYS A 138 7.95 -18.45 12.90
C LYS A 138 6.95 -19.51 12.41
N GLU A 139 5.91 -19.80 13.18
CA GLU A 139 4.84 -20.74 12.84
C GLU A 139 4.11 -20.32 11.56
N VAL A 140 3.66 -19.06 11.49
CA VAL A 140 2.91 -18.53 10.35
C VAL A 140 3.78 -18.48 9.09
N VAL A 141 5.04 -18.04 9.20
CA VAL A 141 6.00 -18.06 8.08
C VAL A 141 6.26 -19.49 7.61
N HIS A 142 6.48 -20.43 8.53
CA HIS A 142 6.78 -21.82 8.18
C HIS A 142 5.64 -22.51 7.43
N HIS A 143 4.39 -22.25 7.81
CA HIS A 143 3.23 -22.93 7.22
C HIS A 143 2.67 -22.25 5.98
N TYR A 144 2.72 -20.92 5.90
CA TYR A 144 2.00 -20.15 4.86
C TYR A 144 2.90 -19.18 4.09
N GLY A 145 4.13 -18.95 4.57
CA GLY A 145 5.08 -18.05 3.94
C GLY A 145 5.88 -18.71 2.80
N PRO A 146 6.87 -17.98 2.26
CA PRO A 146 7.19 -16.59 2.56
C PRO A 146 6.10 -15.62 2.10
N PHE A 147 6.00 -14.47 2.76
CA PHE A 147 5.02 -13.43 2.43
C PHE A 147 5.65 -12.35 1.56
N PHE A 148 4.86 -11.68 0.74
CA PHE A 148 5.33 -10.40 0.15
C PHE A 148 5.44 -9.34 1.24
N GLU A 149 4.55 -9.37 2.24
CA GLU A 149 4.49 -8.41 3.33
C GLU A 149 3.98 -9.02 4.64
N LEU A 150 4.60 -8.62 5.76
CA LEU A 150 4.15 -8.82 7.14
C LEU A 150 3.87 -7.45 7.78
N TRP A 151 2.67 -7.30 8.35
CA TRP A 151 2.21 -6.04 8.93
C TRP A 151 2.24 -6.07 10.46
N TRP A 152 3.05 -5.20 11.07
CA TRP A 152 3.06 -4.95 12.51
C TRP A 152 2.39 -3.63 12.84
N ASP A 153 1.26 -3.72 13.53
CA ASP A 153 0.53 -2.55 13.99
C ASP A 153 1.23 -1.80 15.12
N GLY A 154 1.11 -0.48 15.09
CA GLY A 154 1.49 0.39 16.20
C GLY A 154 0.35 0.68 17.19
N ALA A 155 -0.90 0.39 16.85
CA ALA A 155 -2.06 0.69 17.68
C ALA A 155 -2.05 -0.12 18.99
N ASN A 156 -2.34 0.59 20.09
CA ASN A 156 -2.47 0.02 21.43
C ASN A 156 -3.49 0.83 22.24
N GLY A 157 -4.59 0.19 22.62
CA GLY A 157 -5.71 0.80 23.33
C GLY A 157 -5.77 0.54 24.85
N GLU A 158 -4.69 0.06 25.48
CA GLU A 158 -4.65 -0.23 26.93
C GLU A 158 -4.85 1.01 27.82
N GLY A 159 -4.59 2.20 27.28
CA GLY A 159 -4.66 3.46 28.03
C GLY A 159 -3.56 3.58 29.11
N PRO A 160 -3.60 4.63 29.96
CA PRO A 160 -2.49 4.95 30.87
C PRO A 160 -2.29 3.92 31.99
N ASN A 161 -3.33 3.15 32.35
CA ASN A 161 -3.31 2.20 33.46
C ASN A 161 -3.44 0.73 33.02
N GLY A 162 -3.47 0.47 31.71
CA GLY A 162 -3.55 -0.89 31.19
C GLY A 162 -2.20 -1.60 31.14
N LYS A 163 -2.18 -2.78 30.53
CA LYS A 163 -0.96 -3.58 30.38
C LYS A 163 0.04 -2.84 29.49
N LYS A 164 1.31 -2.86 29.90
CA LYS A 164 2.41 -2.29 29.10
C LYS A 164 3.33 -3.39 28.62
N GLN A 165 3.21 -3.76 27.35
CA GLN A 165 4.16 -4.66 26.71
C GLN A 165 5.39 -3.87 26.23
N VAL A 166 6.58 -4.35 26.61
CA VAL A 166 7.84 -3.89 26.03
C VAL A 166 8.19 -4.89 24.92
N TYR A 167 8.04 -4.46 23.67
CA TYR A 167 8.33 -5.29 22.50
C TYR A 167 9.82 -5.31 22.20
N ASP A 168 10.36 -6.51 21.96
CA ASP A 168 11.72 -6.69 21.45
C ASP A 168 11.73 -6.58 19.92
N TRP A 169 11.52 -5.36 19.42
CA TRP A 169 11.44 -5.10 17.97
C TRP A 169 12.69 -5.54 17.21
N HIS A 170 13.86 -5.44 17.83
CA HIS A 170 15.11 -5.90 17.22
C HIS A 170 15.08 -7.42 17.04
N ARG A 171 14.64 -8.18 18.04
CA ARG A 171 14.46 -9.64 17.91
C ARG A 171 13.38 -10.01 16.91
N PHE A 172 12.29 -9.24 16.83
CA PHE A 172 11.23 -9.50 15.85
C PHE A 172 11.77 -9.33 14.43
N GLU A 173 12.47 -8.22 14.18
CA GLU A 173 13.12 -7.94 12.90
C GLU A 173 14.18 -9.00 12.56
N SER A 174 15.11 -9.30 13.48
CA SER A 174 16.16 -10.28 13.23
C SER A 174 15.60 -11.67 12.95
N THR A 175 14.55 -12.07 13.66
CA THR A 175 13.83 -13.33 13.40
C THR A 175 13.27 -13.35 11.99
N MET A 176 12.59 -12.29 11.56
CA MET A 176 12.04 -12.22 10.19
C MET A 176 13.12 -12.26 9.12
N ARG A 177 14.26 -11.61 9.35
CA ARG A 177 15.42 -11.71 8.43
C ARG A 177 15.99 -13.12 8.36
N GLU A 178 15.96 -13.88 9.45
CA GLU A 178 16.40 -15.27 9.50
C GLU A 178 15.44 -16.20 8.73
N VAL A 179 14.13 -16.11 8.99
CA VAL A 179 13.17 -17.09 8.47
C VAL A 179 12.58 -16.75 7.10
N ALA A 180 12.50 -15.46 6.75
CA ALA A 180 11.95 -14.99 5.48
C ALA A 180 12.60 -13.65 5.06
N PRO A 181 13.88 -13.65 4.63
CA PRO A 181 14.67 -12.42 4.40
C PRO A 181 14.07 -11.46 3.35
N ASN A 182 13.30 -11.99 2.41
CA ASN A 182 12.67 -11.22 1.33
C ASN A 182 11.28 -10.69 1.68
N THR A 183 10.68 -11.10 2.81
CA THR A 183 9.40 -10.53 3.26
C THR A 183 9.61 -9.08 3.67
N MET A 184 8.79 -8.20 3.09
CA MET A 184 8.74 -6.80 3.51
C MET A 184 8.04 -6.72 4.87
N VAL A 185 8.55 -5.88 5.76
CA VAL A 185 7.95 -5.67 7.07
C VAL A 185 7.50 -4.22 7.21
N PHE A 186 6.18 -4.07 7.37
CA PHE A 186 5.55 -2.82 7.72
C PHE A 186 5.56 -2.62 9.24
N SER A 187 5.85 -1.40 9.66
CA SER A 187 5.37 -0.82 10.92
C SER A 187 5.16 0.69 10.73
N ASP A 188 4.70 1.39 11.77
CA ASP A 188 4.72 2.86 11.84
C ASP A 188 5.97 3.51 11.22
N ILE A 189 7.18 3.01 11.50
CA ILE A 189 8.47 3.56 11.01
C ILE A 189 9.38 2.54 10.30
N GLY A 190 8.87 1.42 9.78
CA GLY A 190 9.67 0.41 9.08
C GLY A 190 9.78 -0.93 9.82
N PRO A 191 10.73 -1.81 9.50
CA PRO A 191 12.02 -1.51 8.89
C PRO A 191 11.99 -1.32 7.38
N ASP A 192 11.02 -1.92 6.68
CA ASP A 192 10.98 -1.88 5.22
C ASP A 192 9.94 -0.91 4.68
N ILE A 193 8.80 -0.76 5.36
CA ILE A 193 7.65 0.07 4.94
C ILE A 193 7.17 0.90 6.13
N ARG A 194 6.84 2.17 5.89
CA ARG A 194 6.27 3.06 6.92
C ARG A 194 4.80 3.30 6.68
N TRP A 195 4.08 3.56 7.77
CA TRP A 195 2.75 4.14 7.73
C TRP A 195 2.77 5.55 7.11
N ALA A 196 1.78 5.88 6.28
CA ALA A 196 1.65 7.22 5.68
C ALA A 196 1.14 8.30 6.66
N GLY A 197 0.91 7.98 7.93
CA GLY A 197 0.50 8.94 8.96
C GLY A 197 -1.00 9.25 8.98
N ASN A 198 -1.81 8.53 8.21
CA ASN A 198 -3.27 8.62 8.23
C ASN A 198 -3.92 7.38 7.61
N GLU A 199 -5.15 7.09 8.02
CA GLU A 199 -5.97 5.98 7.48
C GLU A 199 -6.96 6.44 6.39
N ASN A 200 -6.71 7.62 5.79
CA ASN A 200 -7.53 8.12 4.67
C ASN A 200 -6.98 7.67 3.31
N GLY A 201 -5.86 6.95 3.29
CA GLY A 201 -5.20 6.49 2.06
C GLY A 201 -4.55 7.62 1.27
N ILE A 202 -4.10 8.69 1.93
CA ILE A 202 -3.58 9.91 1.28
C ILE A 202 -2.10 10.10 1.62
N ALA A 203 -1.24 10.01 0.62
CA ALA A 203 0.17 10.42 0.73
C ALA A 203 0.28 11.95 0.59
N GLY A 204 1.37 12.52 1.13
CA GLY A 204 1.66 13.94 0.99
C GLY A 204 1.82 14.35 -0.48
N THR A 205 1.54 15.61 -0.79
CA THR A 205 1.84 16.15 -2.15
C THR A 205 3.32 16.03 -2.48
N THR A 206 4.18 16.17 -1.46
CA THR A 206 5.57 15.71 -1.42
C THR A 206 5.62 14.36 -0.73
N ASN A 207 6.32 13.40 -1.33
CA ASN A 207 6.54 12.07 -0.77
C ASN A 207 7.96 11.57 -1.11
N TRP A 208 8.84 11.58 -0.11
CA TRP A 208 10.14 10.95 -0.14
C TRP A 208 10.03 9.51 0.35
N ASN A 209 10.63 8.57 -0.36
CA ASN A 209 10.77 7.17 0.08
C ASN A 209 11.86 6.98 1.15
N LEU A 210 12.36 8.10 1.69
CA LEU A 210 13.40 8.15 2.70
C LEU A 210 12.80 8.60 4.03
N LEU A 211 13.23 7.96 5.12
CA LEU A 211 12.84 8.33 6.48
C LEU A 211 14.09 8.34 7.38
N ASP A 212 14.19 9.34 8.26
CA ASP A 212 15.10 9.26 9.40
C ASP A 212 14.36 8.70 10.61
N THR A 213 14.92 7.66 11.19
CA THR A 213 14.35 6.95 12.35
C THR A 213 15.16 7.20 13.62
N ALA A 214 16.25 7.96 13.56
CA ALA A 214 17.07 8.26 14.72
C ALA A 214 16.24 9.00 15.79
N GLY A 215 16.23 8.47 17.01
CA GLY A 215 15.47 9.03 18.13
C GLY A 215 13.98 8.66 18.17
N PHE A 216 13.50 7.84 17.22
CA PHE A 216 12.13 7.32 17.19
C PHE A 216 12.10 5.82 17.47
N SER A 217 10.93 5.34 17.91
CA SER A 217 10.71 3.93 18.22
C SER A 217 9.35 3.45 17.70
N ARG A 218 9.29 2.16 17.33
CA ARG A 218 8.08 1.52 16.82
C ARG A 218 7.02 1.32 17.88
N GLY A 219 5.76 1.43 17.48
CA GLY A 219 4.55 1.20 18.28
C GLY A 219 4.25 2.30 19.30
N ALA A 220 5.28 2.96 19.84
CA ALA A 220 5.15 4.18 20.61
C ALA A 220 6.36 5.07 20.33
N GLY A 221 6.13 6.30 19.86
CA GLY A 221 7.20 7.25 19.57
C GLY A 221 7.63 7.32 18.11
N ALA A 222 6.70 7.10 17.17
CA ALA A 222 6.87 7.49 15.78
C ALA A 222 7.07 9.02 15.64
N PRO A 223 7.71 9.51 14.55
CA PRO A 223 7.75 10.93 14.25
C PRO A 223 6.33 11.48 14.01
N PRO A 224 6.16 12.81 13.99
CA PRO A 224 4.87 13.42 13.70
C PRO A 224 4.31 12.95 12.34
N ASN A 225 2.98 12.89 12.24
CA ASN A 225 2.32 12.31 11.06
C ASN A 225 2.66 13.04 9.76
N ASP A 226 2.99 14.32 9.79
CA ASP A 226 3.45 15.06 8.60
C ASP A 226 4.79 14.53 8.05
N THR A 227 5.68 14.11 8.94
CA THR A 227 6.98 13.49 8.63
C THR A 227 6.76 12.09 8.06
N LEU A 228 5.84 11.30 8.63
CA LEU A 228 5.44 10.01 8.05
C LEU A 228 4.83 10.18 6.65
N ASN A 229 3.96 11.17 6.50
CA ASN A 229 3.23 11.41 5.26
C ASN A 229 4.10 11.91 4.10
N GLN A 230 5.17 12.64 4.41
CA GLN A 230 6.06 13.24 3.42
C GLN A 230 7.43 12.57 3.30
N GLY A 231 7.89 11.85 4.31
CA GLY A 231 9.28 11.41 4.43
C GLY A 231 10.25 12.59 4.58
N ASN A 232 11.56 12.29 4.55
CA ASN A 232 12.61 13.29 4.68
C ASN A 232 13.48 13.32 3.42
N VAL A 233 13.68 14.51 2.84
CA VAL A 233 14.56 14.69 1.66
C VAL A 233 15.95 14.08 1.85
N ASN A 234 16.49 14.16 3.08
CA ASN A 234 17.79 13.64 3.47
C ASN A 234 17.68 12.48 4.48
N GLY A 235 16.54 11.77 4.50
CA GLY A 235 16.35 10.60 5.36
C GLY A 235 17.41 9.54 5.08
N LYS A 236 17.84 8.85 6.15
CA LYS A 236 18.94 7.87 6.08
C LYS A 236 18.52 6.53 5.48
N ASN A 237 17.29 6.12 5.74
CA ASN A 237 16.81 4.78 5.40
C ASN A 237 15.79 4.86 4.26
N TRP A 238 15.84 3.90 3.33
CA TRP A 238 14.79 3.73 2.33
C TRP A 238 13.62 2.98 2.98
N ILE A 239 12.56 3.71 3.35
CA ILE A 239 11.38 3.18 4.02
C ILE A 239 10.16 3.84 3.36
N PRO A 240 9.72 3.38 2.18
CA PRO A 240 8.63 3.98 1.42
C PRO A 240 7.31 3.95 2.20
N ALA A 241 6.41 4.87 1.85
CA ALA A 241 5.09 4.97 2.47
C ALA A 241 4.10 3.96 1.87
N GLU A 242 3.34 3.34 2.75
CA GLU A 242 2.09 2.66 2.44
C GLU A 242 0.91 3.48 2.95
N CYS A 243 -0.08 3.68 2.09
CA CYS A 243 -1.32 4.37 2.37
C CYS A 243 -2.42 3.32 2.62
N ASP A 244 -2.80 3.16 3.87
CA ASP A 244 -3.87 2.28 4.32
C ASP A 244 -5.19 3.04 4.44
N VAL A 245 -6.28 2.38 4.05
CA VAL A 245 -7.65 2.91 4.15
C VAL A 245 -8.67 1.79 3.95
N SER A 246 -9.79 1.86 4.67
CA SER A 246 -10.93 0.98 4.41
C SER A 246 -11.82 1.46 3.27
N ILE A 247 -12.42 0.54 2.51
CA ILE A 247 -13.49 0.84 1.56
C ILE A 247 -14.75 1.35 2.28
N ARG A 248 -14.90 1.05 3.58
CA ARG A 248 -15.99 1.46 4.46
C ARG A 248 -15.50 2.47 5.53
N PRO A 249 -16.38 3.02 6.38
CA PRO A 249 -15.95 3.75 7.57
C PRO A 249 -15.14 2.87 8.54
N GLY A 250 -15.62 1.66 8.86
CA GLY A 250 -14.90 0.69 9.69
C GLY A 250 -13.93 -0.20 8.92
N TRP A 251 -13.01 -0.83 9.64
CA TRP A 251 -12.11 -1.87 9.13
C TRP A 251 -12.82 -3.22 9.06
N PHE A 252 -13.60 -3.61 10.06
CA PHE A 252 -14.40 -4.84 10.01
C PHE A 252 -15.74 -4.59 9.30
N TYR A 253 -16.41 -5.68 8.91
CA TYR A 253 -17.71 -5.57 8.28
C TYR A 253 -18.80 -5.25 9.31
N HIS A 254 -19.51 -4.15 9.06
CA HIS A 254 -20.72 -3.75 9.75
C HIS A 254 -21.89 -3.70 8.76
N PRO A 255 -23.02 -4.41 8.99
CA PRO A 255 -24.20 -4.32 8.13
C PRO A 255 -24.73 -2.89 7.98
N GLY A 256 -24.58 -2.06 9.03
CA GLY A 256 -24.98 -0.65 9.01
C GLY A 256 -24.18 0.23 8.04
N GLU A 257 -23.08 -0.27 7.48
CA GLU A 257 -22.19 0.47 6.59
C GLU A 257 -22.35 0.10 5.11
N ASP A 258 -23.28 -0.79 4.74
CA ASP A 258 -23.48 -1.22 3.35
C ASP A 258 -23.79 -0.06 2.40
N SER A 259 -24.52 0.94 2.87
CA SER A 259 -24.81 2.18 2.13
C SER A 259 -23.68 3.21 2.20
N LEU A 260 -22.63 2.95 2.99
CA LEU A 260 -21.49 3.84 3.25
C LEU A 260 -20.19 3.35 2.59
N VAL A 261 -20.26 2.29 1.79
CA VAL A 261 -19.17 1.86 0.90
C VAL A 261 -18.75 3.06 0.04
N LYS A 262 -17.45 3.38 0.05
CA LYS A 262 -16.90 4.51 -0.73
C LYS A 262 -17.23 4.34 -2.20
N SER A 263 -17.64 5.44 -2.83
CA SER A 263 -17.96 5.42 -4.26
C SER A 263 -16.72 5.10 -5.12
N PRO A 264 -16.90 4.58 -6.34
CA PRO A 264 -15.80 4.34 -7.28
C PRO A 264 -14.92 5.57 -7.53
N GLU A 265 -15.51 6.76 -7.63
CA GLU A 265 -14.80 8.03 -7.83
C GLU A 265 -13.97 8.40 -6.60
N LYS A 266 -14.48 8.10 -5.40
CA LYS A 266 -13.73 8.32 -4.16
C LYS A 266 -12.53 7.38 -4.07
N LEU A 267 -12.70 6.11 -4.45
CA LEU A 267 -11.60 5.16 -4.52
C LEU A 267 -10.56 5.57 -5.58
N PHE A 268 -11.02 6.08 -6.72
CA PHE A 268 -10.14 6.63 -7.75
C PHE A 268 -9.36 7.86 -7.28
N ASP A 269 -10.01 8.79 -6.57
CA ASP A 269 -9.35 9.95 -5.95
C ASP A 269 -8.28 9.52 -4.92
N ILE A 270 -8.58 8.51 -4.10
CA ILE A 270 -7.61 7.91 -3.16
C ILE A 270 -6.42 7.34 -3.93
N TYR A 271 -6.64 6.58 -5.01
CA TYR A 271 -5.57 6.02 -5.85
C TYR A 271 -4.66 7.10 -6.43
N LEU A 272 -5.23 8.20 -6.95
CA LEU A 272 -4.45 9.33 -7.44
C LEU A 272 -3.64 10.03 -6.33
N LYS A 273 -4.14 10.01 -5.09
CA LYS A 273 -3.50 10.64 -3.92
C LYS A 273 -2.58 9.71 -3.12
N SER A 274 -2.49 8.43 -3.50
CA SER A 274 -1.57 7.43 -2.94
C SER A 274 -0.57 6.98 -4.01
N VAL A 275 -0.99 6.05 -4.88
CA VAL A 275 -0.22 5.54 -6.02
C VAL A 275 0.23 6.67 -6.93
N GLY A 276 -0.65 7.62 -7.22
CA GLY A 276 -0.31 8.80 -8.02
C GLY A 276 0.70 9.75 -7.38
N ARG A 277 1.09 9.52 -6.12
CA ARG A 277 2.12 10.27 -5.39
C ARG A 277 3.29 9.37 -4.96
N GLY A 278 3.39 8.16 -5.52
CA GLY A 278 4.53 7.26 -5.38
C GLY A 278 4.55 6.45 -4.08
N ALA A 279 3.41 6.37 -3.39
CA ALA A 279 3.18 5.45 -2.27
C ALA A 279 2.39 4.21 -2.76
N ASN A 280 2.46 3.10 -2.04
CA ASN A 280 1.54 1.98 -2.30
C ASN A 280 0.19 2.23 -1.61
N LEU A 281 -0.87 1.65 -2.15
CA LEU A 281 -2.22 1.67 -1.58
C LEU A 281 -2.60 0.26 -1.12
N ILE A 282 -2.88 0.13 0.17
CA ILE A 282 -3.54 -1.04 0.75
C ILE A 282 -4.99 -0.67 1.07
N LEU A 283 -5.93 -1.24 0.32
CA LEU A 283 -7.36 -0.97 0.49
C LEU A 283 -8.04 -2.11 1.24
N ASN A 284 -8.54 -1.83 2.45
CA ASN A 284 -9.29 -2.82 3.22
C ASN A 284 -10.70 -3.05 2.65
N VAL A 285 -11.07 -4.33 2.52
CA VAL A 285 -12.36 -4.80 2.00
C VAL A 285 -12.85 -5.93 2.91
N PRO A 286 -13.63 -5.65 3.97
CA PRO A 286 -13.93 -6.66 4.97
C PRO A 286 -14.96 -7.68 4.47
N PRO A 287 -14.68 -9.00 4.57
CA PRO A 287 -15.69 -10.03 4.36
C PRO A 287 -16.82 -9.93 5.40
N ASP A 288 -18.04 -10.24 4.97
CA ASP A 288 -19.21 -10.27 5.84
C ASP A 288 -19.27 -11.52 6.73
N ARG A 289 -20.34 -11.64 7.52
CA ARG A 289 -20.56 -12.78 8.44
C ARG A 289 -20.70 -14.14 7.73
N ARG A 290 -20.95 -14.17 6.42
CA ARG A 290 -20.93 -15.42 5.65
C ARG A 290 -19.49 -15.81 5.29
N GLY A 291 -18.55 -14.86 5.31
CA GLY A 291 -17.17 -15.02 4.85
C GLY A 291 -16.99 -14.62 3.39
N LEU A 292 -17.81 -13.69 2.88
CA LEU A 292 -17.79 -13.24 1.49
C LEU A 292 -17.59 -11.72 1.41
N ILE A 293 -16.86 -11.25 0.39
CA ILE A 293 -16.94 -9.83 0.01
C ILE A 293 -18.36 -9.57 -0.51
N THR A 294 -19.01 -8.52 -0.03
CA THR A 294 -20.42 -8.27 -0.39
C THR A 294 -20.55 -7.79 -1.84
N SER A 295 -21.78 -7.82 -2.36
CA SER A 295 -22.08 -7.25 -3.67
C SER A 295 -21.85 -5.74 -3.74
N TYR A 296 -21.99 -5.01 -2.63
CA TYR A 296 -21.76 -3.56 -2.58
C TYR A 296 -20.28 -3.23 -2.77
N ASP A 297 -19.42 -3.88 -2.00
CA ASP A 297 -17.96 -3.73 -2.09
C ASP A 297 -17.45 -4.20 -3.45
N SER A 298 -17.93 -5.36 -3.93
CA SER A 298 -17.56 -5.89 -5.23
C SER A 298 -17.95 -4.95 -6.36
N ALA A 299 -19.16 -4.38 -6.34
CA ALA A 299 -19.59 -3.43 -7.37
C ALA A 299 -18.73 -2.16 -7.38
N ALA A 300 -18.44 -1.60 -6.20
CA ALA A 300 -17.58 -0.43 -6.08
C ALA A 300 -16.16 -0.69 -6.60
N LEU A 301 -15.59 -1.86 -6.31
CA LEU A 301 -14.26 -2.27 -6.79
C LEU A 301 -14.21 -2.46 -8.30
N MET A 302 -15.23 -3.10 -8.91
CA MET A 302 -15.26 -3.30 -10.36
C MET A 302 -15.37 -1.96 -11.10
N GLU A 303 -16.19 -1.05 -10.60
CA GLU A 303 -16.34 0.27 -11.20
C GLU A 303 -15.10 1.14 -10.98
N PHE A 304 -14.45 1.04 -9.81
CA PHE A 304 -13.13 1.66 -9.57
C PHE A 304 -12.07 1.11 -10.55
N ALA A 305 -12.04 -0.20 -10.80
CA ALA A 305 -11.16 -0.79 -11.80
C ALA A 305 -11.45 -0.28 -13.21
N ARG A 306 -12.73 -0.16 -13.58
CA ARG A 306 -13.15 0.44 -14.86
C ARG A 306 -12.67 1.87 -15.00
N LEU A 307 -12.80 2.71 -13.96
CA LEU A 307 -12.32 4.09 -13.96
C LEU A 307 -10.80 4.18 -14.15
N ARG A 308 -10.01 3.33 -13.46
CA ARG A 308 -8.55 3.28 -13.66
C ARG A 308 -8.18 2.84 -15.07
N GLN A 309 -8.83 1.78 -15.58
CA GLN A 309 -8.58 1.29 -16.94
C GLN A 309 -8.86 2.38 -17.97
N GLN A 310 -10.02 3.03 -17.90
CA GLN A 310 -10.38 4.10 -18.82
C GLN A 310 -9.44 5.30 -18.75
N SER A 311 -8.95 5.63 -17.56
CA SER A 311 -8.10 6.80 -17.35
C SER A 311 -6.65 6.60 -17.83
N PHE A 312 -6.16 5.36 -17.88
CA PHE A 312 -4.72 5.09 -18.06
C PHE A 312 -4.38 4.13 -19.21
N THR A 313 -5.36 3.60 -19.95
CA THR A 313 -5.08 2.72 -21.11
C THR A 313 -4.58 3.52 -22.33
N ASP A 314 -5.04 4.76 -22.51
CA ASP A 314 -4.68 5.58 -23.67
C ASP A 314 -3.38 6.37 -23.41
N ASN A 315 -2.24 5.78 -23.75
CA ASN A 315 -0.96 6.50 -23.77
C ASN A 315 -0.86 7.36 -25.03
N LEU A 316 -1.23 8.64 -24.91
CA LEU A 316 -1.23 9.59 -26.02
C LEU A 316 0.15 9.78 -26.66
N ILE A 317 1.26 9.62 -25.92
CA ILE A 317 2.61 9.73 -26.50
C ILE A 317 2.81 8.66 -27.58
N MET A 318 2.40 7.43 -27.29
CA MET A 318 2.51 6.29 -28.21
C MET A 318 1.45 6.36 -29.31
N ASN A 319 0.18 6.53 -28.92
CA ASN A 319 -0.95 6.40 -29.85
C ASN A 319 -0.99 7.52 -30.89
N GLU A 320 -0.45 8.71 -30.57
CA GLU A 320 -0.41 9.85 -31.49
C GLU A 320 1.00 10.11 -32.04
N ASN A 321 1.93 9.17 -31.85
CA ASN A 321 3.33 9.23 -32.31
C ASN A 321 4.00 10.56 -31.95
N ALA A 322 3.87 10.96 -30.70
CA ALA A 322 4.47 12.19 -30.22
C ALA A 322 6.00 12.11 -30.30
N VAL A 323 6.65 13.23 -30.61
CA VAL A 323 8.10 13.31 -30.66
C VAL A 323 8.62 13.98 -29.38
N ILE A 324 9.55 13.33 -28.71
CA ILE A 324 10.15 13.82 -27.46
C ILE A 324 11.56 14.35 -27.73
N PHE A 325 11.83 15.56 -27.26
CA PHE A 325 13.12 16.22 -27.34
C PHE A 325 13.71 16.52 -25.97
N TRP A 326 15.02 16.35 -25.84
CA TRP A 326 15.82 16.86 -24.73
C TRP A 326 17.04 17.58 -25.28
N LYS A 327 17.23 18.86 -24.91
CA LYS A 327 18.34 19.70 -25.41
C LYS A 327 18.47 19.74 -26.95
N GLY A 328 17.35 19.59 -27.65
CA GLY A 328 17.30 19.56 -29.13
C GLY A 328 17.56 18.18 -29.76
N GLU A 329 17.88 17.16 -28.97
CA GLU A 329 18.03 15.78 -29.43
C GLU A 329 16.71 15.02 -29.31
N ASN A 330 16.36 14.23 -30.32
CA ASN A 330 15.17 13.39 -30.32
C ASN A 330 15.42 12.11 -29.49
N ILE A 331 14.59 11.88 -28.48
CA ILE A 331 14.70 10.78 -27.51
C ILE A 331 13.42 9.93 -27.41
N THR A 332 12.54 10.00 -28.42
CA THR A 332 11.19 9.38 -28.40
C THR A 332 11.17 7.88 -28.10
N GLY A 333 12.21 7.14 -28.47
CA GLY A 333 12.32 5.69 -28.19
C GLY A 333 13.08 5.34 -26.91
N ILE A 334 13.24 6.30 -25.99
CA ILE A 334 13.85 6.08 -24.66
C ILE A 334 12.83 6.37 -23.56
N LEU A 335 12.03 7.42 -23.76
CA LEU A 335 10.92 7.79 -22.89
C LEU A 335 9.64 7.76 -23.73
N GLY A 336 8.56 7.17 -23.24
CA GLY A 336 7.26 7.16 -23.92
C GLY A 336 6.74 5.79 -24.30
N ASP A 337 7.63 4.83 -24.60
CA ASP A 337 7.31 3.44 -24.90
C ASP A 337 7.33 2.50 -23.69
N GLY A 338 7.67 3.03 -22.50
CA GLY A 338 7.78 2.24 -21.27
C GLY A 338 9.15 1.59 -21.05
N ASP A 339 10.09 1.72 -22.00
CA ASP A 339 11.32 0.93 -22.04
C ASP A 339 12.56 1.82 -22.12
N GLY A 340 12.97 2.40 -20.99
CA GLY A 340 14.26 3.07 -20.93
C GLY A 340 14.51 3.89 -19.67
N ASP A 341 15.79 4.06 -19.36
CA ASP A 341 16.25 5.01 -18.36
C ASP A 341 16.91 6.19 -19.08
N PHE A 342 16.53 7.40 -18.71
CA PHE A 342 17.07 8.62 -19.31
C PHE A 342 17.67 9.53 -18.25
N ASP A 343 19.00 9.69 -18.29
CA ASP A 343 19.73 10.63 -17.46
C ASP A 343 19.69 12.04 -18.09
N LEU A 344 19.15 13.00 -17.36
CA LEU A 344 19.06 14.40 -17.79
C LEU A 344 20.43 15.10 -17.76
N GLY A 345 21.40 14.53 -17.03
CA GLY A 345 22.78 14.99 -16.89
C GLY A 345 22.91 16.33 -16.17
N LYS A 346 24.12 16.90 -16.23
CA LYS A 346 24.43 18.20 -15.62
C LYS A 346 23.60 19.35 -16.19
N ASN A 347 23.37 20.35 -15.34
CA ASN A 347 22.59 21.55 -15.64
C ASN A 347 21.14 21.27 -16.09
N TYR A 348 20.57 20.13 -15.70
CA TYR A 348 19.18 19.74 -15.99
C TYR A 348 18.15 20.86 -15.71
N ASN A 349 18.44 21.75 -14.76
CA ASN A 349 17.54 22.83 -14.34
C ASN A 349 17.47 24.04 -15.28
N ARG A 350 18.34 24.11 -16.30
CA ARG A 350 18.33 25.17 -17.31
C ARG A 350 17.50 24.79 -18.54
N ASP A 351 17.34 23.50 -18.79
CA ASP A 351 16.66 22.95 -19.96
C ASP A 351 15.29 22.34 -19.60
N TYR A 352 14.62 21.78 -20.60
CA TYR A 352 13.33 21.12 -20.47
C TYR A 352 13.23 19.99 -21.48
N MET A 353 12.46 18.96 -21.11
CA MET A 353 11.98 17.97 -22.06
C MET A 353 10.75 18.52 -22.75
N GLU A 354 10.66 18.35 -24.06
CA GLU A 354 9.54 18.83 -24.88
C GLU A 354 8.91 17.65 -25.61
N ILE A 355 7.60 17.47 -25.44
CA ILE A 355 6.80 16.44 -26.10
C ILE A 355 5.89 17.14 -27.09
N LEU A 356 5.99 16.78 -28.37
CA LEU A 356 5.29 17.42 -29.48
C LEU A 356 4.30 16.46 -30.11
N PHE A 357 3.05 16.90 -30.26
CA PHE A 357 2.01 16.21 -31.01
C PHE A 357 1.77 16.90 -32.35
N ASN A 358 1.40 16.13 -33.37
CA ASN A 358 1.13 16.67 -34.72
C ASN A 358 -0.14 17.54 -34.79
N LYS A 359 -1.01 17.44 -33.78
CA LYS A 359 -2.26 18.21 -33.64
C LYS A 359 -2.54 18.46 -32.16
N PRO A 360 -3.34 19.48 -31.80
CA PRO A 360 -3.81 19.63 -30.43
C PRO A 360 -4.68 18.45 -29.98
N LEU A 361 -4.40 17.92 -28.80
CA LEU A 361 -5.11 16.80 -28.17
C LEU A 361 -5.64 17.19 -26.79
N PRO A 362 -6.79 16.63 -26.36
CA PRO A 362 -7.27 16.78 -25.00
C PRO A 362 -6.39 15.97 -24.04
N VAL A 363 -5.75 16.65 -23.09
CA VAL A 363 -4.90 16.04 -22.06
C VAL A 363 -5.38 16.47 -20.68
N ASN A 364 -5.42 15.55 -19.72
CA ASN A 364 -5.81 15.81 -18.33
C ASN A 364 -4.92 15.10 -17.29
N CYS A 365 -3.95 14.29 -17.74
CA CYS A 365 -3.04 13.58 -16.88
C CYS A 365 -1.66 13.49 -17.50
N ILE A 366 -0.62 13.63 -16.68
CA ILE A 366 0.77 13.32 -17.03
C ILE A 366 1.31 12.33 -16.01
N PHE A 367 1.90 11.25 -16.49
CA PHE A 367 2.58 10.24 -15.68
C PHE A 367 4.09 10.43 -15.77
N LEU A 368 4.76 10.44 -14.62
CA LEU A 368 6.22 10.54 -14.51
C LEU A 368 6.74 9.51 -13.51
N LYS A 369 7.94 9.00 -13.76
CA LYS A 369 8.63 8.04 -12.90
C LYS A 369 10.13 8.33 -12.88
N GLU A 370 10.73 8.25 -11.69
CA GLU A 370 12.19 8.20 -11.56
C GLU A 370 12.68 6.75 -11.58
N GLN A 371 13.89 6.51 -12.10
CA GLN A 371 14.53 5.22 -11.99
C GLN A 371 15.11 5.04 -10.57
N LEU A 372 14.32 4.41 -9.68
CA LEU A 372 14.62 4.37 -8.25
C LEU A 372 15.80 3.47 -7.87
N SER A 373 16.28 2.59 -8.76
CA SER A 373 17.54 1.86 -8.54
C SER A 373 18.73 2.82 -8.35
N TYR A 374 18.64 4.03 -8.91
CA TYR A 374 19.60 5.13 -8.75
C TYR A 374 19.27 6.09 -7.60
N GLY A 375 18.23 5.78 -6.81
CA GLY A 375 17.69 6.61 -5.73
C GLY A 375 16.68 7.66 -6.22
N GLN A 376 15.92 8.23 -5.28
CA GLN A 376 14.99 9.33 -5.54
C GLN A 376 15.72 10.67 -5.49
N ARG A 377 15.55 11.52 -6.51
CA ARG A 377 16.36 12.73 -6.73
C ARG A 377 15.52 13.99 -6.86
N VAL A 378 14.43 13.97 -7.63
CA VAL A 378 13.65 15.17 -7.98
C VAL A 378 12.95 15.76 -6.75
N LYS A 379 13.23 17.04 -6.47
CA LYS A 379 12.59 17.82 -5.39
C LYS A 379 11.43 18.67 -5.92
N SER A 380 11.57 19.20 -7.14
CA SER A 380 10.52 19.94 -7.82
C SER A 380 10.65 19.91 -9.33
N PHE A 381 9.52 19.97 -10.03
CA PHE A 381 9.44 20.05 -11.48
C PHE A 381 8.27 20.92 -11.93
N ALA A 382 8.32 21.46 -13.13
CA ALA A 382 7.23 22.21 -13.74
C ALA A 382 6.67 21.45 -14.94
N ILE A 383 5.35 21.51 -15.10
CA ILE A 383 4.64 21.11 -16.31
C ILE A 383 4.08 22.38 -16.94
N GLU A 384 4.32 22.55 -18.23
CA GLU A 384 3.76 23.62 -19.06
C GLU A 384 3.08 23.00 -20.28
N LEU A 385 1.85 23.41 -20.58
CA LEU A 385 1.12 22.97 -21.77
C LEU A 385 0.90 24.16 -22.69
N TYR A 386 1.17 23.94 -23.97
CA TYR A 386 1.00 24.93 -25.02
C TYR A 386 0.01 24.44 -26.07
N ASN A 387 -0.79 25.36 -26.60
CA ASN A 387 -1.52 25.17 -27.83
C ASN A 387 -1.01 26.19 -28.85
N ALA A 388 -0.31 25.70 -29.88
CA ALA A 388 0.61 26.51 -30.67
C ALA A 388 1.60 27.25 -29.75
N ASP A 389 1.63 28.58 -29.80
CA ASP A 389 2.54 29.40 -28.98
C ASP A 389 1.90 29.94 -27.69
N SER A 390 0.61 29.66 -27.47
CA SER A 390 -0.09 30.10 -26.26
C SER A 390 0.08 29.09 -25.12
N LEU A 391 0.57 29.57 -23.97
CA LEU A 391 0.61 28.81 -22.73
C LEU A 391 -0.81 28.66 -22.18
N VAL A 392 -1.31 27.43 -22.06
CA VAL A 392 -2.67 27.13 -21.58
C VAL A 392 -2.70 26.52 -20.17
N TYR A 393 -1.56 26.07 -19.68
CA TYR A 393 -1.41 25.52 -18.34
C TYR A 393 0.04 25.61 -17.87
N GLN A 394 0.25 25.97 -16.61
CA GLN A 394 1.55 25.88 -15.96
C GLN A 394 1.37 25.59 -14.48
N HIS A 395 2.14 24.64 -13.95
CA HIS A 395 2.18 24.38 -12.52
C HIS A 395 3.54 23.81 -12.10
N VAL A 396 3.96 24.15 -10.88
CA VAL A 396 5.18 23.61 -10.25
C VAL A 396 4.76 22.59 -9.20
N TYR A 397 5.26 21.38 -9.34
CA TYR A 397 5.04 20.26 -8.42
C TYR A 397 6.32 19.95 -7.66
N THR A 398 6.20 19.07 -6.67
CA THR A 398 7.31 18.63 -5.82
C THR A 398 7.91 17.31 -6.32
N THR A 399 8.00 16.27 -5.49
CA THR A 399 8.67 15.01 -5.80
C THR A 399 8.00 14.22 -6.94
N ILE A 400 8.79 13.45 -7.69
CA ILE A 400 8.29 12.44 -8.63
C ILE A 400 8.28 11.06 -7.95
N GLY A 401 9.44 10.52 -7.59
CA GLY A 401 9.53 9.22 -6.92
C GLY A 401 9.16 8.05 -7.82
N HIS A 402 8.56 7.02 -7.22
CA HIS A 402 8.21 5.78 -7.93
C HIS A 402 7.17 6.03 -9.01
N HIS A 403 6.07 6.71 -8.69
CA HIS A 403 5.00 7.05 -9.62
C HIS A 403 4.49 8.46 -9.31
N ARG A 404 4.31 9.29 -10.34
CA ARG A 404 3.70 10.60 -10.21
C ARG A 404 2.63 10.79 -11.28
N LEU A 405 1.37 10.62 -10.88
CA LEU A 405 0.21 10.92 -11.70
C LEU A 405 -0.26 12.34 -11.40
N VAL A 406 -0.03 13.23 -12.35
CA VAL A 406 -0.44 14.63 -12.26
C VAL A 406 -1.74 14.81 -13.00
N SER A 407 -2.86 14.89 -12.30
CA SER A 407 -4.18 15.16 -12.87
C SER A 407 -4.52 16.66 -12.83
N PHE A 408 -5.14 17.18 -13.89
CA PHE A 408 -5.64 18.55 -14.00
C PHE A 408 -6.88 18.62 -14.93
N PRO A 409 -7.68 19.70 -14.92
CA PRO A 409 -8.80 19.85 -15.84
C PRO A 409 -8.35 19.71 -17.30
N VAL A 410 -9.15 19.06 -18.15
CA VAL A 410 -8.83 18.80 -19.56
C VAL A 410 -8.36 20.08 -20.26
N ARG A 411 -7.20 20.01 -20.93
CA ARG A 411 -6.62 21.07 -21.75
C ARG A 411 -6.31 20.53 -23.14
N ASN A 412 -6.66 21.28 -24.18
CA ASN A 412 -6.18 21.00 -25.53
C ASN A 412 -4.75 21.52 -25.68
N THR A 413 -3.82 20.64 -26.04
CA THR A 413 -2.39 20.96 -26.18
C THR A 413 -1.76 20.17 -27.31
N ASN A 414 -0.83 20.78 -28.04
CA ASN A 414 0.03 20.09 -29.01
C ASN A 414 1.50 20.05 -28.56
N ARG A 415 1.83 20.66 -27.41
CA ARG A 415 3.19 20.74 -26.88
C ARG A 415 3.19 20.76 -25.36
N ILE A 416 3.89 19.79 -24.77
CA ILE A 416 4.09 19.67 -23.33
C ILE A 416 5.57 19.94 -23.03
N ARG A 417 5.86 20.78 -22.03
CA ARG A 417 7.21 20.92 -21.48
C ARG A 417 7.25 20.41 -20.06
N ILE A 418 8.29 19.64 -19.76
CA ILE A 418 8.60 19.12 -18.44
C ILE A 418 9.98 19.63 -18.05
N ARG A 419 10.04 20.40 -16.97
CA ARG A 419 11.27 21.03 -16.50
C ARG A 419 11.56 20.59 -15.07
N ILE A 420 12.64 19.87 -14.85
CA ILE A 420 13.12 19.63 -13.49
C ILE A 420 13.72 20.93 -12.94
N LYS A 421 13.23 21.40 -11.79
CA LYS A 421 13.61 22.70 -11.22
C LYS A 421 14.70 22.55 -10.16
N ASP A 422 14.60 21.51 -9.33
CA ASP A 422 15.57 21.17 -8.29
C ASP A 422 15.57 19.65 -8.05
N ALA A 423 16.74 19.10 -7.77
CA ALA A 423 16.96 17.70 -7.46
C ALA A 423 18.22 17.52 -6.58
N LYS A 424 18.28 16.41 -5.84
CA LYS A 424 19.44 16.04 -4.99
C LYS A 424 20.70 15.71 -5.81
N SER A 425 20.51 15.27 -7.04
CA SER A 425 21.55 14.92 -8.01
C SER A 425 20.94 14.98 -9.43
N GLU A 426 21.73 14.68 -10.45
CA GLU A 426 21.31 14.55 -11.85
C GLU A 426 20.12 13.58 -11.93
N PRO A 427 18.90 14.00 -12.33
CA PRO A 427 17.74 13.13 -12.29
C PRO A 427 17.73 12.10 -13.43
N VAL A 428 17.27 10.89 -13.12
CA VAL A 428 17.10 9.80 -14.08
C VAL A 428 15.62 9.46 -14.14
N LEU A 429 15.00 9.68 -15.29
CA LEU A 429 13.60 9.35 -15.54
C LEU A 429 13.50 7.97 -16.18
N ASN A 430 12.39 7.28 -15.94
CA ASN A 430 12.06 6.01 -16.57
C ASN A 430 10.87 6.21 -17.52
N GLY A 431 10.98 5.60 -18.70
CA GLY A 431 10.11 5.78 -19.87
C GLY A 431 8.70 5.24 -19.76
#